data_AF-A0A2V6R5V7-F1
#
_entry.id   AF-A0A2V6R5V7-F1
#
_cell.length_a   1.000
_cell.length_b   1.000
_cell.length_c   1.000
_cell.angle_alpha   90.00
_cell.angle_beta   90.00
_cell.angle_gamma   90.00
#
_symmetry.space_group_name_H-M   'P 1'
#
loop_
_entity.id
_entity.type
_entity.pdbx_description
1 polymer ?
#
loop_
_entity_poly.entity_id
_entity_poly.type
_entity_poly.pdbx_seq_one_letter_code
_entity_poly.pdbx_strand_id
1 'polypeptide(L)' 'MNAKALGIRSLRDTVSPDEWAVRVDLAACYRLVAHYGWEDLVFTHITARVPGTEDQFLINPYGM' A
#
# COMPACT_ATOMS: atom_id res chain seq x y z
N MET A 1 9.48 -12.58 -4.38
CA MET A 1 8.42 -13.61 -4.44
C MET A 1 7.35 -13.17 -5.43
N ASN A 2 6.76 -14.08 -6.21
CA ASN A 2 5.76 -13.76 -7.23
C ASN A 2 4.37 -13.61 -6.58
N ALA A 3 3.67 -12.50 -6.78
CA ALA A 3 2.31 -12.27 -6.26
C ALA A 3 1.31 -13.36 -6.67
N LYS A 4 1.52 -13.97 -7.85
CA LYS A 4 0.73 -15.09 -8.36
C LYS A 4 0.95 -16.38 -7.57
N ALA A 5 2.14 -16.57 -7.00
CA ALA A 5 2.48 -17.73 -6.17
C ALA A 5 1.88 -17.64 -4.75
N LEU A 6 1.55 -16.43 -4.28
CA LEU A 6 0.92 -16.18 -2.98
C LEU A 6 -0.62 -16.21 -3.04
N GLY A 7 -1.22 -16.45 -4.23
CA GLY A 7 -2.68 -16.46 -4.39
C GLY A 7 -3.35 -15.10 -4.13
N ILE A 8 -2.59 -14.01 -4.14
CA ILE A 8 -3.12 -12.67 -3.84
C ILE A 8 -3.95 -12.21 -5.03
N ARG A 9 -5.25 -11.99 -4.80
CA ARG A 9 -6.18 -11.48 -5.82
C ARG A 9 -5.87 -10.02 -6.14
N SER A 10 -5.91 -9.67 -7.42
CA SER A 10 -5.84 -8.27 -7.84
C SER A 10 -7.07 -7.50 -7.36
N LEU A 11 -6.86 -6.30 -6.84
CA LEU A 11 -7.93 -5.37 -6.47
C LEU A 11 -8.17 -4.29 -7.53
N ARG A 12 -7.38 -4.25 -8.62
CA ARG A 12 -7.39 -3.16 -9.62
C ARG A 12 -8.79 -2.87 -10.17
N ASP A 13 -9.54 -3.90 -10.48
CA ASP A 13 -10.87 -3.78 -11.12
C ASP A 13 -12.01 -3.92 -10.10
N THR A 14 -11.69 -3.94 -8.80
CA THR A 14 -12.67 -4.09 -7.70
C THR A 14 -12.76 -2.86 -6.80
N VAL A 15 -11.93 -1.84 -7.03
CA VAL A 15 -11.92 -0.56 -6.31
C VAL A 15 -12.06 0.59 -7.30
N SER A 16 -12.29 1.81 -6.82
CA SER A 16 -12.35 2.97 -7.71
C SER A 16 -10.99 3.24 -8.38
N PRO A 17 -10.95 3.84 -9.58
CA PRO A 17 -9.70 4.22 -10.22
C PRO A 17 -8.82 5.15 -9.35
N ASP A 18 -9.46 6.06 -8.61
CA ASP A 18 -8.78 7.00 -7.71
C ASP A 18 -8.16 6.27 -6.51
N GLU A 19 -8.89 5.34 -5.89
CA GLU A 19 -8.33 4.50 -4.83
C GLU A 19 -7.17 3.65 -5.34
N TRP A 20 -7.30 3.08 -6.56
CA TRP A 20 -6.23 2.30 -7.15
C TRP A 20 -4.95 3.13 -7.39
N ALA A 21 -5.08 4.37 -7.84
CA ALA A 21 -3.95 5.29 -7.99
C ALA A 21 -3.24 5.52 -6.64
N VAL A 22 -3.99 5.83 -5.58
CA VAL A 22 -3.41 6.03 -4.24
C VAL A 22 -2.77 4.75 -3.70
N ARG A 23 -3.33 3.56 -3.97
CA ARG A 23 -2.71 2.28 -3.60
C ARG A 23 -1.35 2.08 -4.28
N VAL A 24 -1.24 2.45 -5.55
CA VAL A 24 0.03 2.38 -6.30
C VAL A 24 1.05 3.37 -5.73
N ASP A 25 0.64 4.62 -5.51
CA ASP A 25 1.52 5.67 -4.98
C ASP A 25 2.00 5.34 -3.57
N LEU A 26 1.12 4.87 -2.70
CA LEU A 26 1.48 4.43 -1.35
C LEU A 26 2.47 3.26 -1.41
N ALA A 27 2.22 2.27 -2.26
CA ALA A 27 3.14 1.15 -2.43
C ALA A 27 4.50 1.57 -3.01
N ALA A 28 4.54 2.61 -3.85
CA ALA A 28 5.79 3.21 -4.33
C ALA A 28 6.50 3.96 -3.19
N CYS A 29 5.77 4.71 -2.36
CA CYS A 29 6.30 5.42 -1.20
C CYS A 29 6.98 4.46 -0.21
N TYR A 30 6.34 3.35 0.17
CA TYR A 30 6.97 2.33 1.02
C TYR A 30 8.29 1.80 0.42
N ARG A 31 8.35 1.58 -0.91
CA ARG A 31 9.58 1.13 -1.58
C ARG A 31 10.66 2.19 -1.60
N LEU A 32 10.30 3.47 -1.69
CA LEU A 32 11.26 4.58 -1.61
C LEU A 32 11.81 4.70 -0.19
N VAL A 33 10.95 4.61 0.84
CA VAL A 33 11.39 4.57 2.25
C VAL A 33 12.40 3.44 2.47
N ALA A 34 12.08 2.22 2.00
CA ALA A 34 12.99 1.08 2.00
C ALA A 34 14.31 1.35 1.25
N HIS A 35 14.22 1.97 0.07
CA HIS A 35 15.39 2.27 -0.75
C HIS A 35 16.35 3.25 -0.08
N TYR A 36 15.82 4.23 0.66
CA TYR A 36 16.61 5.24 1.35
C TYR A 36 16.95 4.87 2.81
N GLY A 37 16.50 3.72 3.31
CA GLY A 37 16.75 3.25 4.68
C GLY A 37 16.08 4.13 5.74
N TRP A 38 14.87 4.60 5.46
CA TRP A 38 14.10 5.44 6.38
C TRP A 38 13.12 4.65 7.26
N GLU A 39 13.07 3.33 7.09
CA GLU A 39 12.28 2.44 7.94
C GLU A 39 12.99 2.05 9.24
N ASP A 40 12.19 1.75 10.27
CA ASP A 40 12.62 1.10 11.50
C ASP A 40 12.05 -0.32 11.53
N LEU A 41 12.78 -1.26 10.91
CA LEU A 41 12.36 -2.65 10.73
C LEU A 41 10.91 -2.74 10.22
N VAL A 42 10.01 -3.34 11.00
CA VAL A 42 8.59 -3.53 10.68
C VAL A 42 7.66 -2.48 11.32
N PHE A 43 8.21 -1.47 12.00
CA PHE A 43 7.45 -0.52 12.82
C PHE A 43 7.09 0.77 12.09
N THR A 44 7.61 1.01 10.89
CA THR A 44 7.26 2.19 10.09
C THR A 44 5.90 2.02 9.42
N HIS A 45 5.01 2.99 9.64
CA HIS A 45 3.68 3.04 9.04
C HIS A 45 3.49 4.33 8.24
N ILE A 46 3.02 4.19 7.02
CA ILE A 46 2.68 5.29 6.11
C ILE A 46 1.24 5.08 5.71
N THR A 47 0.39 6.07 5.97
CA THR A 47 -1.02 5.97 5.63
C THR A 47 -1.40 6.95 4.53
N ALA A 48 -2.40 6.58 3.74
CA ALA A 48 -3.03 7.46 2.77
C ALA A 48 -4.55 7.31 2.88
N ARG A 49 -5.29 8.42 2.85
CA ARG A 49 -6.76 8.39 2.88
C ARG A 49 -7.29 7.85 1.56
N VAL A 50 -8.35 7.05 1.61
CA VAL A 50 -9.07 6.61 0.41
C VAL A 50 -9.85 7.81 -0.16
N PRO A 51 -9.66 8.19 -1.44
CA PRO A 51 -10.38 9.30 -2.05
C PRO A 51 -11.90 9.15 -1.94
N GLY A 52 -12.58 10.24 -1.57
CA GLY A 52 -14.05 10.26 -1.42
C GLY A 52 -14.57 9.69 -0.09
N THR A 53 -13.68 9.32 0.84
CA THR A 53 -14.05 8.87 2.19
C THR A 53 -13.42 9.77 3.24
N GLU A 54 -14.05 9.87 4.41
CA GLU A 54 -13.51 10.63 5.55
C GLU A 54 -12.80 9.73 6.56
N ASP A 55 -13.20 8.46 6.64
CA ASP A 55 -12.87 7.52 7.71
C ASP A 55 -12.09 6.27 7.25
N GLN A 56 -11.71 6.17 5.97
CA GLN A 56 -10.97 5.02 5.44
C GLN A 56 -9.54 5.39 5.03
N PHE A 57 -8.59 4.55 5.48
CA PHE A 57 -7.16 4.73 5.24
C PHE A 57 -6.53 3.44 4.74
N LEU A 58 -5.58 3.59 3.82
CA LEU A 58 -4.68 2.54 3.36
C LEU A 58 -3.45 2.50 4.27
N ILE A 59 -2.97 1.29 4.57
CA ILE A 59 -1.79 1.03 5.40
C ILE A 59 -1.14 -0.30 4.95
N ASN A 60 0.13 -0.53 5.28
CA ASN A 60 0.76 -1.84 5.08
C ASN A 60 0.12 -2.93 5.97
N PRO A 61 -0.02 -4.17 5.47
CA PRO A 61 -0.15 -5.35 6.29
C PRO A 61 0.91 -5.42 7.40
N TYR A 62 0.50 -5.86 8.58
CA TYR A 62 1.39 -6.02 9.73
C TYR A 62 2.45 -7.09 9.46
N GLY A 63 3.72 -6.79 9.79
CA GLY A 63 4.85 -7.72 9.69
C GLY A 63 5.42 -7.91 8.29
N MET A 64 5.06 -7.04 7.34
CA MET A 64 5.69 -6.99 6.02
C MET A 64 7.07 -6.33 6.05
#